data_AF-A0A402CV06-F1
#
_entry.id   AF-A0A402CV06-F1
#
_cell.length_a   1.000
_cell.length_b   1.000
_cell.length_c   1.000
_cell.angle_alpha   90.00
_cell.angle_beta   90.00
_cell.angle_gamma   90.00
#
_symmetry.space_group_name_H-M   'P 1'
#
loop_
_entity.id
_entity.type
_entity.pdbx_description
1 polymer ?
#
loop_
_entity_poly.entity_id
_entity_poly.type
_entity_poly.pdbx_seq_one_letter_code
_entity_poly.pdbx_strand_id
1 'polypeptide(L)'
;MHDKKRAFTLIEILVVIGIICLVAAILFPVFAQAREKARCSACFGNYRQIGVAVHLYAQDADGLTPPDGGSFSGLISDCRPYINTPAVFACPDDYDRAKEGRSGSYRMATLYQGLPLSCGWQDPYAAGHAAQPSSTVLTYEAEQDFAQSPITPTYRHHGGAQILYFDAHCHWIPQGKNAADSDD
;
A
#
# COMPACT_ATOMS: atom_id res chain seq x y z
N MET A 1 -31.73 -12.13 56.98
CA MET A 1 -30.76 -11.02 56.88
C MET A 1 -31.00 -10.34 55.54
N HIS A 2 -31.74 -9.23 55.52
CA HIS A 2 -31.99 -8.50 54.28
C HIS A 2 -30.78 -7.63 53.98
N ASP A 3 -30.05 -8.03 52.94
CA ASP A 3 -28.91 -7.29 52.41
C ASP A 3 -29.39 -5.90 51.98
N LYS A 4 -28.86 -4.85 52.62
CA LYS A 4 -29.19 -3.45 52.29
C LYS A 4 -28.64 -3.19 50.90
N LYS A 5 -29.48 -3.37 49.88
CA LYS A 5 -29.15 -2.98 48.50
C LYS A 5 -28.78 -1.49 48.50
N ARG A 6 -27.50 -1.20 48.26
CA ARG A 6 -27.01 0.17 48.11
C ARG A 6 -27.67 0.77 46.87
N ALA A 7 -28.51 1.78 47.07
CA ALA A 7 -29.07 2.56 45.97
C ALA A 7 -28.00 3.54 45.48
N PHE A 8 -27.70 3.51 44.18
CA PHE A 8 -26.78 4.46 43.55
C PHE A 8 -27.40 5.86 43.54
N THR A 9 -26.58 6.87 43.81
CA THR A 9 -27.02 8.26 43.70
C THR A 9 -27.00 8.69 42.23
N LEU A 10 -27.93 9.58 41.84
CA LEU A 10 -27.96 10.17 40.49
C LEU A 10 -26.64 10.87 40.14
N ILE A 11 -25.98 11.45 41.14
CA ILE A 11 -24.68 12.14 40.99
C ILE A 11 -23.57 11.14 40.66
N GLU A 12 -23.51 9.97 41.30
CA GLU A 12 -22.50 8.95 40.99
C GLU A 12 -22.59 8.50 39.53
N ILE A 13 -23.80 8.29 39.01
CA ILE A 13 -23.99 7.90 37.61
C ILE A 13 -23.58 9.05 36.69
N LEU A 14 -23.96 10.29 37.02
CA LEU A 14 -23.68 11.48 36.19
C LEU A 14 -22.16 11.78 36.09
N VAL A 15 -21.42 11.64 37.18
CA VAL A 15 -19.97 11.85 37.17
C VAL A 15 -19.27 10.78 36.32
N VAL A 16 -19.69 9.51 36.45
CA VAL A 16 -19.08 8.40 35.69
C VAL A 16 -19.29 8.56 34.19
N ILE A 17 -20.50 8.85 33.73
CA ILE A 17 -20.74 9.09 32.30
C ILE A 17 -20.00 10.34 31.82
N GLY A 18 -19.87 11.38 32.66
CA GLY A 18 -19.11 12.58 32.34
C GLY A 18 -17.64 12.28 32.08
N ILE A 19 -17.01 11.48 32.94
CA ILE A 19 -15.61 11.05 32.77
C ILE A 19 -15.46 10.15 31.52
N ILE A 20 -16.38 9.21 31.28
CA ILE A 20 -16.36 8.35 30.08
C ILE A 20 -16.44 9.20 28.81
N CYS A 21 -17.35 10.17 28.75
CA CYS A 21 -17.50 11.08 27.60
C CYS A 21 -16.22 11.90 27.37
N LEU A 22 -15.60 12.42 28.43
CA LEU A 22 -14.34 13.17 28.33
C LEU A 22 -13.21 12.31 27.75
N VAL A 23 -13.04 11.09 28.26
CA VAL A 23 -12.00 10.17 27.76
C VAL A 23 -12.31 9.73 26.32
N ALA A 24 -13.55 9.39 26.02
CA ALA A 24 -13.96 8.98 24.68
C ALA A 24 -13.73 10.09 23.64
N ALA A 25 -13.98 11.35 24.00
CA ALA A 25 -13.76 12.50 23.12
C ALA A 25 -12.30 12.65 22.69
N ILE A 26 -11.34 12.32 23.56
CA ILE A 26 -9.90 12.36 23.24
C ILE A 26 -9.46 11.06 22.54
N LEU A 27 -10.01 9.91 22.96
CA LEU A 27 -9.59 8.61 22.45
C LEU A 27 -10.04 8.37 21.00
N PHE A 28 -11.24 8.83 20.62
CA PHE A 28 -11.79 8.60 19.29
C PHE A 28 -10.91 9.15 18.14
N PRO A 29 -10.47 10.44 18.14
CA PRO A 29 -9.63 10.96 17.07
C PRO A 29 -8.25 10.28 17.04
N VAL A 30 -7.68 9.98 18.20
CA VAL A 30 -6.37 9.30 18.31
C VAL A 30 -6.46 7.87 17.77
N PHE A 31 -7.51 7.15 18.12
CA PHE A 31 -7.72 5.77 17.67
C PHE A 31 -7.91 5.69 16.15
N ALA A 32 -8.63 6.65 15.55
CA ALA A 32 -8.77 6.72 14.10
C ALA A 32 -7.41 6.88 13.40
N GLN A 33 -6.54 7.78 13.89
CA GLN A 33 -5.19 7.96 13.35
C GLN A 33 -4.31 6.72 13.56
N ALA A 34 -4.37 6.09 14.73
CA ALA A 34 -3.60 4.89 15.04
C ALA A 34 -4.00 3.71 14.13
N ARG A 35 -5.30 3.55 13.87
CA ARG A 35 -5.82 2.53 12.96
C ARG A 35 -5.32 2.76 11.54
N GLU A 36 -5.28 4.01 11.08
CA GLU A 36 -4.79 4.33 9.74
C GLU A 36 -3.28 4.05 9.60
N LYS A 37 -2.48 4.45 10.58
CA LYS A 37 -1.05 4.09 10.63
C LYS A 37 -0.82 2.58 10.60
N ALA A 38 -1.68 1.80 11.26
CA ALA A 38 -1.60 0.34 11.22
C ALA A 38 -1.89 -0.21 9.82
N ARG A 39 -2.88 0.34 9.09
CA ARG A 39 -3.15 -0.02 7.69
C ARG A 39 -1.99 0.34 6.77
N CYS A 40 -1.42 1.52 6.93
CA CYS A 40 -0.21 1.95 6.22
C CYS A 40 0.95 0.97 6.47
N SER A 41 1.19 0.59 7.72
CA SER A 41 2.24 -0.38 8.07
C SER A 41 1.99 -1.77 7.48
N ALA A 42 0.72 -2.21 7.44
CA ALA A 42 0.35 -3.47 6.80
C ALA A 42 0.56 -3.43 5.28
N CYS A 43 0.20 -2.31 4.64
CA CYS A 43 0.45 -2.10 3.21
C CYS A 43 1.95 -2.13 2.89
N PHE A 44 2.79 -1.56 3.74
CA PHE A 44 4.24 -1.60 3.59
C PHE A 44 4.77 -3.04 3.60
N GLY A 45 4.22 -3.88 4.48
CA GLY A 45 4.51 -5.31 4.51
C GLY A 45 4.07 -6.06 3.25
N ASN A 46 2.96 -5.64 2.62
CA ASN A 46 2.52 -6.19 1.34
C ASN A 46 3.50 -5.83 0.22
N TYR A 47 3.92 -4.57 0.13
CA TYR A 47 4.91 -4.12 -0.85
C TYR A 47 6.21 -4.90 -0.78
N ARG A 48 6.73 -5.11 0.43
CA ARG A 48 7.94 -5.91 0.61
C ARG A 48 7.77 -7.34 0.11
N GLN A 49 6.62 -7.97 0.35
CA GLN A 49 6.33 -9.32 -0.16
C GLN A 49 6.26 -9.34 -1.69
N ILE A 50 5.66 -8.31 -2.30
CA ILE A 50 5.62 -8.16 -3.77
C ILE A 50 7.04 -8.00 -4.33
N GLY A 51 7.86 -7.11 -3.77
CA GLY A 51 9.24 -6.89 -4.26
C GLY A 51 10.10 -8.16 -4.17
N VAL A 52 9.99 -8.90 -3.06
CA VAL A 52 10.67 -10.20 -2.93
C VAL A 52 10.16 -11.19 -3.97
N ALA A 53 8.85 -11.26 -4.20
CA ALA A 53 8.27 -12.18 -5.19
C ALA A 53 8.72 -11.85 -6.63
N VAL A 54 8.88 -10.57 -6.98
CA VAL A 54 9.43 -10.15 -8.27
C VAL A 54 10.87 -10.60 -8.44
N HIS A 55 11.69 -10.47 -7.39
CA HIS A 55 13.07 -10.95 -7.44
C HIS A 55 13.17 -12.47 -7.55
N LEU A 56 12.33 -13.21 -6.83
CA LEU A 56 12.27 -14.67 -6.93
C LEU A 56 11.84 -15.11 -8.33
N TYR A 57 10.81 -14.46 -8.90
CA TYR A 57 10.42 -14.68 -10.29
C TYR A 57 11.59 -14.44 -11.26
N ALA A 58 12.30 -13.32 -11.12
CA ALA A 58 13.41 -12.98 -11.98
C ALA A 58 14.56 -13.99 -11.88
N GLN A 59 14.79 -14.59 -10.71
CA GLN A 59 15.78 -15.67 -10.56
C GLN A 59 15.42 -16.92 -11.36
N ASP A 60 14.12 -17.26 -11.43
CA ASP A 60 13.63 -18.43 -12.15
C ASP A 60 13.45 -18.17 -13.66
N ALA A 61 13.30 -16.91 -14.07
CA ALA A 61 13.08 -16.47 -15.45
C ALA A 61 14.33 -15.90 -16.13
N ASP A 62 15.52 -16.44 -15.86
CA ASP A 62 16.80 -16.01 -16.47
C ASP A 62 17.11 -14.50 -16.30
N GLY A 63 16.71 -13.92 -15.16
CA GLY A 63 16.88 -12.51 -14.86
C GLY A 63 15.85 -11.60 -15.50
N LEU A 64 14.77 -12.14 -16.08
CA LEU A 64 13.70 -11.36 -16.68
C LEU A 64 12.63 -10.97 -15.65
N THR A 65 12.14 -9.73 -15.74
CA THR A 65 10.95 -9.30 -15.00
C THR A 65 9.69 -9.95 -15.59
N PRO A 66 8.60 -10.02 -14.82
CA PRO A 66 7.31 -10.49 -15.31
C PRO A 66 6.94 -9.89 -16.69
N PRO A 67 6.67 -10.71 -17.71
CA PRO A 67 6.52 -10.30 -19.11
C PRO A 67 5.30 -9.40 -19.37
N ASP A 68 4.27 -9.46 -18.53
CA ASP A 68 3.04 -8.65 -18.70
C ASP A 68 3.21 -7.15 -18.37
N GLY A 69 4.44 -6.64 -18.37
CA GLY A 69 4.83 -5.35 -18.98
C GLY A 69 4.06 -4.08 -18.59
N GLY A 70 3.38 -4.05 -17.44
CA GLY A 70 2.65 -2.87 -16.97
C GLY A 70 1.25 -3.13 -16.41
N SER A 71 0.68 -4.33 -16.58
CA SER A 71 -0.57 -4.68 -15.89
C SER A 71 -0.30 -5.30 -14.53
N PHE A 72 -0.91 -4.74 -13.49
CA PHE A 72 -0.88 -5.34 -12.15
C PHE A 72 -1.50 -6.75 -12.12
N SER A 73 -2.40 -7.09 -13.06
CA SER A 73 -2.95 -8.45 -13.16
C SER A 73 -1.93 -9.50 -13.58
N GLY A 74 -0.98 -9.13 -14.46
CA GLY A 74 0.08 -10.02 -14.91
C GLY A 74 1.07 -10.31 -13.78
N LEU A 75 1.45 -9.25 -13.04
CA LEU A 75 2.24 -9.38 -11.81
C LEU A 75 1.58 -10.35 -10.82
N ILE A 76 0.27 -10.25 -10.61
CA ILE A 76 -0.45 -11.19 -9.73
C ILE A 76 -0.31 -12.62 -10.23
N SER A 77 -0.47 -12.85 -11.54
CA SER A 77 -0.38 -14.19 -12.15
C SER A 77 1.02 -14.78 -11.98
N ASP A 78 2.03 -14.01 -12.34
CA ASP A 78 3.43 -14.45 -12.41
C ASP A 78 4.07 -14.58 -11.03
N CYS A 79 3.75 -13.67 -10.12
CA CYS A 79 4.26 -13.70 -8.75
C CYS A 79 3.44 -14.59 -7.81
N ARG A 80 2.28 -15.13 -8.24
CA ARG A 80 1.40 -15.97 -7.40
C ARG A 80 2.11 -17.16 -6.76
N PRO A 81 3.00 -17.90 -7.45
CA PRO A 81 3.70 -19.04 -6.87
C PRO A 81 4.65 -18.65 -5.72
N TYR A 82 5.10 -17.39 -5.69
CA TYR A 82 6.07 -16.88 -4.71
C TYR A 82 5.41 -16.13 -3.55
N ILE A 83 4.07 -15.98 -3.57
CA ILE A 83 3.29 -15.28 -2.55
C ILE A 83 2.29 -16.24 -1.91
N ASN A 84 2.39 -16.37 -0.58
CA ASN A 84 1.57 -17.31 0.19
C ASN A 84 0.07 -16.93 0.22
N THR A 85 -0.26 -15.65 0.08
CA THR A 85 -1.62 -15.14 0.26
C THR A 85 -1.97 -14.09 -0.80
N PRO A 86 -3.05 -14.27 -1.58
CA PRO A 86 -3.43 -13.31 -2.63
C PRO A 86 -3.89 -11.94 -2.07
N ALA A 87 -4.24 -11.87 -0.79
CA ALA A 87 -4.57 -10.61 -0.11
C ALA A 87 -3.41 -9.60 -0.10
N VAL A 88 -2.16 -10.06 -0.31
CA VAL A 88 -0.98 -9.21 -0.44
C VAL A 88 -1.11 -8.23 -1.60
N PHE A 89 -1.88 -8.55 -2.63
CA PHE A 89 -2.06 -7.68 -3.80
C PHE A 89 -3.14 -6.59 -3.61
N ALA A 90 -3.75 -6.52 -2.43
CA ALA A 90 -4.75 -5.53 -2.06
C ALA A 90 -4.26 -4.67 -0.89
N CYS A 91 -4.41 -3.36 -1.04
CA CYS A 91 -4.14 -2.41 0.03
C CYS A 91 -5.27 -2.47 1.07
N PRO A 92 -4.99 -2.60 2.37
CA PRO A 92 -6.01 -2.64 3.41
C PRO A 92 -6.90 -1.40 3.50
N ASP A 93 -6.47 -0.28 2.92
CA ASP A 93 -7.22 0.98 2.86
C ASP A 93 -8.02 1.13 1.54
N ASP A 94 -7.77 0.28 0.54
CA ASP A 94 -8.49 0.27 -0.73
C ASP A 94 -9.78 -0.57 -0.67
N TYR A 95 -10.70 -0.13 0.18
CA TYR A 95 -11.95 -0.84 0.43
C TYR A 95 -12.92 -0.82 -0.76
N ASP A 96 -12.92 0.26 -1.55
CA ASP A 96 -13.91 0.46 -2.62
C ASP A 96 -13.56 -0.33 -3.89
N ARG A 97 -12.29 -0.44 -4.29
CA ARG A 97 -11.93 -1.29 -5.45
C ARG A 97 -12.16 -2.78 -5.21
N ALA A 98 -11.97 -3.24 -3.98
CA ALA A 98 -12.27 -4.62 -3.61
C ALA A 98 -13.76 -4.96 -3.83
N LYS A 99 -14.66 -3.98 -3.71
CA LYS A 99 -16.10 -4.13 -3.99
C LYS A 99 -16.43 -4.07 -5.47
N GLU A 100 -15.68 -3.31 -6.25
CA GLU A 100 -15.89 -3.15 -7.69
C GLU A 100 -15.33 -4.30 -8.53
N GLY A 101 -14.67 -5.29 -7.90
CA GLY A 101 -14.11 -6.45 -8.62
C GLY A 101 -12.92 -6.12 -9.51
N ARG A 102 -12.25 -4.98 -9.27
CA ARG A 102 -11.06 -4.57 -10.02
C ARG A 102 -9.81 -5.29 -9.49
N SER A 103 -8.92 -5.66 -10.41
CA SER A 103 -7.68 -6.37 -10.11
C SER A 103 -6.68 -5.47 -9.38
N GLY A 104 -6.71 -5.47 -8.06
CA GLY A 104 -5.62 -5.00 -7.22
C GLY A 104 -5.57 -3.51 -6.90
N SER A 105 -4.86 -3.20 -5.82
CA SER A 105 -4.78 -1.83 -5.27
C SER A 105 -3.55 -1.06 -5.71
N TYR A 106 -2.53 -1.77 -6.21
CA TYR A 106 -1.25 -1.21 -6.62
C TYR A 106 -1.16 -1.10 -8.14
N ARG A 107 -0.33 -0.18 -8.62
CA ARG A 107 -0.11 0.09 -10.04
C ARG A 107 1.34 -0.07 -10.39
N MET A 108 1.60 -0.75 -11.50
CA MET A 108 2.93 -0.86 -12.06
C MET A 108 3.38 0.50 -12.57
N ALA A 109 4.61 0.89 -12.28
CA ALA A 109 5.24 1.99 -12.99
C ALA A 109 5.59 1.51 -14.39
N THR A 110 4.89 2.04 -15.40
CA THR A 110 5.19 1.80 -16.83
C THR A 110 6.58 2.32 -17.21
N LEU A 111 7.26 3.04 -16.32
CA LEU A 111 8.54 3.70 -16.53
C LEU A 111 9.71 2.96 -15.89
N TYR A 112 9.74 1.64 -16.05
CA TYR A 112 10.91 0.85 -15.68
C TYR A 112 12.22 1.29 -16.37
N GLN A 113 12.18 2.21 -17.33
CA GLN A 113 13.20 2.22 -18.37
C GLN A 113 13.59 3.57 -18.97
N GLY A 114 12.97 4.71 -18.64
CA GLY A 114 13.16 5.89 -19.50
C GLY A 114 12.88 5.59 -20.99
N LEU A 115 12.17 4.51 -21.28
CA LEU A 115 11.76 4.12 -22.61
C LEU A 115 10.42 4.82 -22.90
N PRO A 116 10.22 5.31 -24.13
CA PRO A 116 8.93 5.85 -24.54
C PRO A 116 7.85 4.79 -24.35
N LEU A 117 6.57 5.23 -24.24
CA LEU A 117 5.33 4.44 -24.18
C LEU A 117 5.17 3.35 -25.29
N SER A 118 6.19 3.16 -26.12
CA SER A 118 6.27 2.24 -27.25
C SER A 118 6.99 0.92 -26.95
N CYS A 119 7.60 0.70 -25.77
CA CYS A 119 7.88 -0.67 -25.34
C CYS A 119 6.52 -1.31 -25.05
N GLY A 120 6.13 -2.25 -25.91
CA GLY A 120 4.79 -2.79 -25.91
C GLY A 120 4.47 -3.42 -24.57
N TRP A 121 3.19 -3.32 -24.20
CA TRP A 121 2.56 -4.34 -23.38
C TRP A 121 3.09 -5.70 -23.84
N GLN A 122 3.73 -6.49 -22.96
CA GLN A 122 4.25 -7.86 -23.19
C GLN A 122 5.77 -8.07 -23.35
N ASP A 123 6.63 -7.05 -23.32
CA ASP A 123 8.09 -7.30 -23.42
C ASP A 123 8.75 -7.52 -22.04
N PRO A 124 9.23 -8.73 -21.70
CA PRO A 124 10.00 -8.96 -20.48
C PRO A 124 11.30 -8.15 -20.49
N TYR A 125 11.58 -7.47 -19.39
CA TYR A 125 12.79 -6.68 -19.23
C TYR A 125 13.84 -7.44 -18.42
N ALA A 126 15.11 -7.40 -18.82
CA ALA A 126 16.14 -7.96 -17.96
C ALA A 126 16.31 -7.07 -16.71
N ALA A 127 16.10 -7.64 -15.53
CA ALA A 127 16.31 -7.02 -14.23
C ALA A 127 17.69 -6.33 -14.11
N GLY A 128 18.71 -6.91 -14.76
CA GLY A 128 20.07 -6.37 -14.79
C GLY A 128 20.25 -5.08 -15.59
N HIS A 129 19.27 -4.66 -16.40
CA HIS A 129 19.32 -3.39 -17.14
C HIS A 129 18.79 -2.19 -16.33
N ALA A 130 18.26 -2.39 -15.13
CA ALA A 130 17.93 -1.27 -14.23
C ALA A 130 19.23 -0.58 -13.79
N ALA A 131 19.57 0.54 -14.45
CA ALA A 131 20.82 1.26 -14.21
C ALA A 131 20.97 1.69 -12.73
N GLN A 132 19.85 1.95 -12.05
CA GLN A 132 19.79 2.29 -10.63
C GLN A 132 18.55 1.63 -9.99
N PRO A 133 18.69 0.41 -9.42
CA PRO A 133 17.56 -0.31 -8.82
C PRO A 133 16.88 0.47 -7.68
N SER A 134 17.67 1.23 -6.91
CA SER A 134 17.20 2.02 -5.77
C SER A 134 16.51 3.34 -6.14
N SER A 135 16.46 3.72 -7.41
CA SER A 135 15.69 4.89 -7.88
C SER A 135 14.65 4.51 -8.94
N THR A 136 14.62 3.24 -9.33
CA THR A 136 13.66 2.70 -10.29
C THR A 136 12.39 2.26 -9.58
N VAL A 137 11.27 2.95 -9.81
CA VAL A 137 9.96 2.56 -9.25
C VAL A 137 9.46 1.30 -9.93
N LEU A 138 9.05 0.31 -9.12
CA LEU A 138 8.44 -0.94 -9.55
C LEU A 138 6.90 -0.85 -9.54
N THR A 139 6.33 -0.52 -8.38
CA THR A 139 4.88 -0.35 -8.23
C THR A 139 4.59 0.71 -7.17
N TYR A 140 3.44 1.36 -7.29
CA TYR A 140 3.02 2.46 -6.41
C TYR A 140 1.51 2.43 -6.18
N GLU A 141 1.05 3.14 -5.17
CA GLU A 141 -0.39 3.23 -4.89
C GLU A 141 -1.05 4.29 -5.77
N ALA A 142 -1.93 3.87 -6.68
CA ALA A 142 -2.69 4.80 -7.51
C ALA A 142 -4.17 4.45 -7.74
N GLU A 143 -4.98 5.51 -7.81
CA GLU A 143 -6.42 5.55 -8.10
C GLU A 143 -6.72 5.47 -9.61
N GLN A 144 -5.77 5.83 -10.47
CA GLN A 144 -5.91 5.66 -11.91
C GLN A 144 -5.19 4.39 -12.40
N ASP A 145 -5.74 3.74 -13.43
CA ASP A 145 -5.17 2.54 -14.06
C ASP A 145 -3.84 2.82 -14.79
N PHE A 146 -3.60 4.08 -15.21
CA PHE A 146 -2.46 4.49 -16.02
C PHE A 146 -1.97 5.89 -15.62
N ALA A 147 -1.07 6.02 -14.63
CA ALA A 147 -0.40 7.31 -14.41
C ALA A 147 0.88 7.37 -15.24
N GLN A 148 0.91 8.27 -16.23
CA GLN A 148 2.16 8.71 -16.85
C GLN A 148 2.88 9.62 -15.85
N SER A 149 4.22 9.55 -15.82
CA SER A 149 5.02 10.43 -14.97
C SER A 149 4.66 11.92 -15.19
N PRO A 150 4.57 12.73 -14.13
CA PRO A 150 4.86 12.37 -12.74
C PRO A 150 3.76 11.54 -12.07
N ILE A 151 4.18 10.53 -11.30
CA ILE A 151 3.28 9.70 -10.48
C ILE A 151 2.55 10.64 -9.52
N THR A 152 1.24 10.79 -9.66
CA THR A 152 0.44 11.52 -8.66
C THR A 152 0.04 10.51 -7.56
N PRO A 153 0.72 10.50 -6.41
CA PRO A 153 0.36 9.63 -5.30
C PRO A 153 -1.09 9.90 -4.89
N THR A 154 -1.84 8.83 -4.65
CA THR A 154 -3.27 8.93 -4.33
C THR A 154 -3.53 9.06 -2.85
N TYR A 155 -4.74 9.49 -2.47
CA TYR A 155 -5.11 9.98 -1.14
C TYR A 155 -5.05 8.96 0.01
N ARG A 156 -4.50 7.76 -0.20
CA ARG A 156 -4.45 6.71 0.83
C ARG A 156 -3.40 7.06 1.88
N HIS A 157 -3.43 6.41 3.04
CA HIS A 157 -2.34 6.47 4.02
C HIS A 157 -1.82 7.88 4.36
N HIS A 158 -2.70 8.72 4.93
CA HIS A 158 -2.39 10.09 5.38
C HIS A 158 -2.04 11.09 4.26
N GLY A 159 -2.65 10.96 3.08
CA GLY A 159 -2.45 11.93 2.00
C GLY A 159 -1.08 11.79 1.34
N GLY A 160 -0.64 10.55 1.14
CA GLY A 160 0.58 10.20 0.42
C GLY A 160 0.44 8.83 -0.23
N ALA A 161 1.46 8.34 -0.89
CA ALA A 161 1.46 6.98 -1.43
C ALA A 161 2.72 6.25 -1.03
N GLN A 162 2.58 4.94 -0.87
CA GLN A 162 3.71 4.04 -0.83
C GLN A 162 4.18 3.72 -2.24
N ILE A 163 5.50 3.72 -2.38
CA ILE A 163 6.22 3.43 -3.62
C ILE A 163 7.22 2.34 -3.32
N LEU A 164 7.16 1.26 -4.09
CA LEU A 164 8.14 0.19 -4.07
C LEU A 164 9.09 0.36 -5.25
N TYR A 165 10.37 0.26 -4.95
CA TYR A 165 11.45 0.35 -5.92
C TYR A 165 11.96 -1.04 -6.29
N PHE A 166 12.79 -1.09 -7.33
CA PHE A 166 13.17 -2.35 -7.95
C PHE A 166 14.03 -3.24 -7.08
N ASP A 167 14.79 -2.69 -6.12
CA ASP A 167 15.53 -3.42 -5.09
C ASP A 167 14.67 -3.87 -3.88
N ALA A 168 13.34 -3.77 -4.03
CA ALA A 168 12.35 -4.07 -3.02
C ALA A 168 12.35 -3.16 -1.77
N HIS A 169 13.03 -2.01 -1.78
CA HIS A 169 12.80 -0.99 -0.75
C HIS A 169 11.51 -0.23 -1.05
N CYS A 170 10.83 0.20 0.01
CA CYS A 170 9.59 0.95 -0.08
C CYS A 170 9.76 2.30 0.61
N HIS A 171 9.24 3.35 0.00
CA HIS A 171 9.27 4.71 0.52
C HIS A 171 7.86 5.30 0.51
N TRP A 172 7.54 6.11 1.52
CA TRP A 172 6.27 6.83 1.56
C TRP A 172 6.50 8.26 1.07
N ILE A 173 5.69 8.71 0.12
CA ILE A 173 5.81 10.05 -0.46
C ILE A 173 4.54 10.84 -0.19
N PRO A 174 4.65 12.05 0.40
CA PRO A 174 3.49 12.90 0.62
C PRO A 174 2.91 13.39 -0.71
N GLN A 175 1.62 13.72 -0.70
CA GLN A 175 0.93 14.29 -1.85
C GLN A 175 1.67 15.53 -2.41
N GLY A 176 1.76 15.60 -3.74
CA GLY A 176 2.36 16.73 -4.46
C GLY A 176 3.89 16.69 -4.57
N LYS A 177 4.56 15.68 -4.01
CA LYS A 177 5.97 15.38 -4.28
C LYS A 177 6.12 14.23 -5.27
N ASN A 178 7.15 14.27 -6.09
CA ASN A 178 7.46 13.18 -7.02
C ASN A 178 8.41 12.16 -6.40
N ALA A 179 8.40 10.94 -6.93
CA ALA A 179 9.35 9.89 -6.56
C ALA A 179 10.83 10.23 -6.87
N ALA A 180 11.08 11.20 -7.74
CA ALA A 180 12.41 11.70 -8.03
C ALA A 180 12.90 12.77 -7.04
N ASP A 181 12.01 13.31 -6.20
CA ASP A 181 12.28 14.41 -5.26
C ASP A 181 12.49 13.91 -3.81
N SER A 182 12.62 12.60 -3.60
CA SER A 182 12.72 11.98 -2.26
C SER A 182 14.14 11.71 -1.77
N ASP A 183 15.16 12.04 -2.56
CA ASP A 183 16.58 11.73 -2.26
C ASP A 183 17.35 12.85 -1.53
N ASP A 184 16.66 13.89 -1.03
CA ASP A 184 17.21 14.97 -0.18
C ASP A 184 16.72 14.88 1.28
#